data_AF-A0A928VB98-F1
#
_entry.id   AF-A0A928VB98-F1
#
_cell.length_a   1.000
_cell.length_b   1.000
_cell.length_c   1.000
_cell.angle_alpha   90.00
_cell.angle_beta   90.00
_cell.angle_gamma   90.00
#
_symmetry.space_group_name_H-M   'P 1'
#
loop_
_entity.id
_entity.type
_entity.pdbx_description
1 polymer ?
#
loop_
_entity_poly.entity_id
_entity_poly.type
_entity_poly.pdbx_seq_one_letter_code
_entity_poly.pdbx_strand_id
1 'polypeptide(L)'
;MRIPLDYYRILGLPMQATADQLKQAHRDRTLQLPRREYSEAAIATRRDLLDRAYTILSDPAQRKAVDEELLGLQYEEDADAATIELDDKHLIGALLILQELGEYELVLKIGRPYLSSGTASIRDGRFGDPRIALSDIVLTIALACLELGREQWQQGQYESAAEALETGQELLLREGLFAGVRGEIQSDLYKLRPYRILELLAMSDDEESDRQQGLRLLKDMLRERGGIDGTGNDQSGLSIDDFLRFIQQLRGYLTAEEQQALFEEESRRPSAVATYLAVYALLARGFADHQPGLIRRAKLMLLRLGTRQDVHLEQAVCALSLGQTEEASRVLELSQEYEPLAFIRENSQGAPDLLP
;
A
#
# COMPACT_ATOMS: atom_id res chain seq x y z
N MET A 1 -32.35 -10.52 12.45
CA MET A 1 -31.28 -10.88 11.48
C MET A 1 -30.36 -11.93 12.09
N ARG A 2 -29.61 -12.68 11.28
CA ARG A 2 -28.56 -13.61 11.73
C ARG A 2 -27.19 -13.02 11.47
N ILE A 3 -26.32 -13.03 12.49
CA ILE A 3 -24.94 -12.55 12.40
C ILE A 3 -24.00 -13.70 12.79
N PRO A 4 -22.95 -14.00 12.01
CA PRO A 4 -21.96 -15.03 12.32
C PRO A 4 -21.06 -14.61 13.48
N LEU A 5 -21.61 -14.79 14.68
CA LEU A 5 -21.06 -14.55 15.99
C LEU A 5 -21.66 -15.61 16.92
N ASP A 6 -20.95 -15.89 18.00
CA ASP A 6 -21.46 -16.63 19.15
C ASP A 6 -21.20 -15.86 20.45
N TYR A 7 -21.82 -16.29 21.55
CA TYR A 7 -21.73 -15.60 22.82
C TYR A 7 -20.32 -15.60 23.42
N TYR A 8 -19.49 -16.62 23.15
CA TYR A 8 -18.11 -16.65 23.59
C TYR A 8 -17.25 -15.68 22.80
N ARG A 9 -17.41 -15.63 21.46
CA ARG A 9 -16.74 -14.63 20.61
C ARG A 9 -17.11 -13.20 20.97
N ILE A 10 -18.38 -12.92 21.31
CA ILE A 10 -18.79 -11.60 21.83
C ILE A 10 -17.97 -11.18 23.06
N LEU A 11 -17.66 -12.13 23.95
CA LEU A 11 -16.83 -11.88 25.14
C LEU A 11 -15.32 -12.06 24.88
N GLY A 12 -14.90 -12.43 23.67
CA GLY A 12 -13.50 -12.70 23.34
C GLY A 12 -12.91 -13.89 24.11
N LEU A 13 -13.71 -14.92 24.36
CA LEU A 13 -13.33 -16.09 25.14
C LEU A 13 -13.47 -17.38 24.32
N PRO A 14 -12.72 -18.45 24.65
CA PRO A 14 -12.98 -19.78 24.13
C PRO A 14 -14.10 -20.48 24.94
N MET A 15 -14.71 -21.52 24.38
CA MET A 15 -15.80 -22.28 25.03
C MET A 15 -15.40 -22.86 26.40
N GLN A 16 -14.12 -23.17 26.61
CA GLN A 16 -13.60 -23.75 27.85
C GLN A 16 -13.44 -22.72 28.99
N ALA A 17 -13.80 -21.45 28.79
CA ALA A 17 -13.60 -20.40 29.77
C ALA A 17 -14.35 -20.65 31.10
N THR A 18 -13.70 -20.39 32.23
CA THR A 18 -14.32 -20.55 33.56
C THR A 18 -15.31 -19.42 33.88
N ALA A 19 -16.14 -19.60 34.91
CA ALA A 19 -17.07 -18.56 35.36
C ALA A 19 -16.36 -17.26 35.78
N ASP A 20 -15.18 -17.38 36.40
CA ASP A 20 -14.36 -16.22 36.77
C ASP A 20 -13.79 -15.52 35.53
N GLN A 21 -13.36 -16.28 34.51
CA GLN A 21 -12.91 -15.71 33.24
C GLN A 21 -14.05 -15.00 32.50
N LEU A 22 -15.27 -15.55 32.50
CA LEU A 22 -16.46 -14.88 31.93
C LEU A 22 -16.73 -13.54 32.61
N LYS A 23 -16.71 -13.51 33.94
CA LYS A 23 -16.93 -12.28 34.71
C LYS A 23 -15.83 -11.25 34.46
N GLN A 24 -14.58 -11.69 34.40
CA GLN A 24 -13.44 -10.81 34.15
C GLN A 24 -13.48 -10.23 32.73
N ALA A 25 -13.71 -11.06 31.70
CA ALA A 25 -13.79 -10.62 30.32
C ALA A 25 -14.96 -9.66 30.08
N HIS A 26 -16.13 -9.95 30.64
CA HIS A 26 -17.29 -9.04 30.59
C HIS A 26 -16.96 -7.66 31.18
N ARG A 27 -16.34 -7.64 32.37
CA ARG A 27 -15.90 -6.41 33.01
C ARG A 27 -14.90 -5.64 32.15
N ASP A 28 -13.86 -6.31 31.67
CA ASP A 28 -12.77 -5.68 30.91
C ASP A 28 -13.28 -5.13 29.58
N ARG A 29 -14.07 -5.89 28.83
CA ARG A 29 -14.67 -5.44 27.56
C ARG A 29 -15.67 -4.30 27.74
N THR A 30 -16.38 -4.25 28.88
CA THR A 30 -17.29 -3.13 29.21
C THR A 30 -16.51 -1.85 29.51
N LEU A 31 -15.32 -1.96 30.11
CA LEU A 31 -14.44 -0.82 30.39
C LEU A 31 -13.68 -0.35 29.15
N GLN A 32 -13.41 -1.24 28.20
CA GLN A 32 -12.80 -0.90 26.92
C GLN A 32 -13.78 -0.10 26.07
N LEU A 33 -13.45 1.17 25.86
CA LEU A 33 -14.25 2.07 25.02
C LEU A 33 -13.82 1.94 23.54
N PRO A 34 -14.78 1.88 22.60
CA PRO A 34 -14.51 1.98 21.16
C PRO A 34 -13.87 3.33 20.78
N ARG A 35 -13.48 3.48 19.50
CA ARG A 35 -13.01 4.76 18.96
C ARG A 35 -14.02 5.89 19.26
N ARG A 36 -13.52 7.07 19.61
CA ARG A 36 -14.33 8.23 20.07
C ARG A 36 -15.34 8.75 19.04
N GLU A 37 -15.15 8.39 17.77
CA GLU A 37 -16.01 8.78 16.66
C GLU A 37 -17.37 8.04 16.68
N TYR A 38 -17.47 6.92 17.42
CA TYR A 38 -18.72 6.19 17.59
C TYR A 38 -19.74 6.96 18.41
N SER A 39 -21.01 6.81 18.06
CA SER A 39 -22.11 7.39 18.84
C SER A 39 -22.34 6.64 20.17
N GLU A 40 -22.95 7.34 21.13
CA GLU A 40 -23.42 6.72 22.38
C GLU A 40 -24.42 5.57 22.11
N ALA A 41 -25.18 5.63 21.00
CA ALA A 41 -26.11 4.57 20.62
C ALA A 41 -25.36 3.30 20.16
N ALA A 42 -24.27 3.45 19.40
CA ALA A 42 -23.40 2.33 19.04
C ALA A 42 -22.76 1.70 20.29
N ILE A 43 -22.27 2.53 21.20
CA ILE A 43 -21.65 2.08 22.46
C ILE A 43 -22.68 1.35 23.34
N ALA A 44 -23.90 1.87 23.44
CA ALA A 44 -24.98 1.23 24.19
C ALA A 44 -25.37 -0.13 23.60
N THR A 45 -25.58 -0.23 22.28
CA THR A 45 -25.95 -1.50 21.63
C THR A 45 -24.84 -2.54 21.72
N ARG A 46 -23.56 -2.13 21.63
CA ARG A 46 -22.41 -3.00 21.92
C ARG A 46 -22.47 -3.53 23.35
N ARG A 47 -22.72 -2.65 24.33
CA ARG A 47 -22.81 -3.04 25.74
C ARG A 47 -23.96 -4.01 26.00
N ASP A 48 -25.13 -3.77 25.40
CA ASP A 48 -26.28 -4.67 25.51
C ASP A 48 -25.94 -6.08 25.02
N LEU A 49 -25.16 -6.21 23.95
CA LEU A 49 -24.69 -7.50 23.45
C LEU A 49 -23.71 -8.18 24.40
N LEU A 50 -22.78 -7.43 25.00
CA LEU A 50 -21.87 -7.96 26.03
C LEU A 50 -22.63 -8.45 27.26
N ASP A 51 -23.59 -7.65 27.75
CA ASP A 51 -24.44 -7.98 28.90
C ASP A 51 -25.31 -9.21 28.60
N ARG A 52 -25.87 -9.30 27.39
CA ARG A 52 -26.64 -10.47 26.93
C ARG A 52 -25.78 -11.73 26.87
N ALA A 53 -24.59 -11.66 26.26
CA ALA A 53 -23.67 -12.79 26.18
C ALA A 53 -23.25 -13.28 27.56
N TYR A 54 -22.90 -12.36 28.46
CA TYR A 54 -22.55 -12.69 29.85
C TYR A 54 -23.72 -13.34 30.60
N THR A 55 -24.94 -12.82 30.44
CA THR A 55 -26.12 -13.37 31.10
C THR A 55 -26.37 -14.81 30.68
N ILE A 56 -26.30 -15.10 29.37
CA ILE A 56 -26.53 -16.43 28.81
C ILE A 56 -25.44 -17.41 29.25
N LEU A 57 -24.18 -17.00 29.19
CA LEU A 57 -23.05 -17.86 29.55
C LEU A 57 -22.86 -18.04 31.08
N SER A 58 -23.47 -17.17 31.90
CA SER A 58 -23.44 -17.30 33.36
C SER A 58 -24.49 -18.25 33.91
N ASP A 59 -25.58 -18.50 33.17
CA ASP A 59 -26.58 -19.51 33.51
C ASP A 59 -26.11 -20.90 33.05
N PRO A 60 -25.86 -21.87 33.96
CA PRO A 60 -25.38 -23.20 33.59
C PRO A 60 -26.28 -23.95 32.61
N ALA A 61 -27.60 -23.75 32.67
CA ALA A 61 -28.53 -24.45 31.79
C ALA A 61 -28.48 -23.86 30.37
N GLN A 62 -28.45 -22.53 30.25
CA GLN A 62 -28.36 -21.85 28.95
C GLN A 62 -26.99 -22.04 28.32
N ARG A 63 -25.91 -21.94 29.11
CA ARG A 63 -24.55 -22.22 28.66
C ARG A 63 -24.43 -23.62 28.09
N LYS A 64 -24.98 -24.63 28.77
CA LYS A 64 -24.97 -26.01 28.27
C LYS A 64 -25.68 -26.15 26.92
N ALA A 65 -26.82 -25.48 26.73
CA ALA A 65 -27.53 -25.51 25.45
C ALA A 65 -26.71 -24.86 24.32
N VAL A 66 -26.05 -23.73 24.61
CA VAL A 66 -25.13 -23.07 23.66
C VAL A 66 -23.94 -23.98 23.33
N ASP A 67 -23.37 -24.66 24.32
CA ASP A 67 -22.26 -25.59 24.12
C ASP A 67 -22.67 -26.78 23.23
N GLU A 68 -23.86 -27.34 23.45
CA GLU A 68 -24.40 -28.43 22.63
C GLU A 68 -24.64 -28.00 21.18
N GLU A 69 -25.17 -26.80 20.96
CA GLU A 69 -25.38 -26.22 19.62
C GLU A 69 -24.05 -26.01 18.88
N LEU A 70 -23.06 -25.38 19.54
CA LEU A 70 -21.75 -25.12 18.96
C LEU A 70 -20.97 -26.41 18.66
N LEU A 71 -21.04 -27.41 19.55
CA LEU A 71 -20.42 -28.72 19.31
C LEU A 71 -21.07 -29.42 18.12
N GLY A 72 -22.39 -29.31 17.94
CA GLY A 72 -23.10 -29.84 16.78
C GLY A 72 -22.55 -29.29 15.46
N LEU A 73 -22.35 -27.97 15.39
CA LEU A 73 -21.84 -27.28 14.20
C LEU A 73 -20.38 -27.64 13.87
N GLN A 74 -19.55 -27.93 14.88
CA GLN A 74 -18.15 -28.36 14.68
C GLN A 74 -18.04 -29.71 13.94
N TYR A 75 -19.04 -30.58 14.05
CA TYR A 75 -19.05 -31.88 13.35
C TYR A 75 -19.49 -31.78 11.90
N GLU A 76 -20.11 -30.66 11.48
CA GLU A 76 -20.64 -30.46 10.13
C GLU A 76 -19.64 -29.74 9.18
N GLU A 77 -18.37 -29.60 9.58
CA GLU A 77 -17.30 -28.86 8.85
C GLU A 77 -17.60 -27.37 8.59
N ASP A 78 -18.59 -26.81 9.29
CA ASP A 78 -19.06 -25.42 9.14
C ASP A 78 -18.88 -24.63 10.46
N ALA A 79 -17.66 -24.67 11.03
CA ALA A 79 -17.36 -24.01 12.30
C ALA A 79 -17.57 -22.48 12.26
N ASP A 80 -17.52 -21.87 11.06
CA ASP A 80 -17.82 -20.44 10.82
C ASP A 80 -19.33 -20.16 10.68
N ALA A 81 -20.20 -21.18 10.76
CA ALA A 81 -21.65 -21.06 10.64
C ALA A 81 -22.38 -20.71 11.95
N ALA A 82 -21.65 -20.63 13.09
CA ALA A 82 -22.26 -20.22 14.35
C ALA A 82 -22.83 -18.80 14.21
N THR A 83 -24.16 -18.70 14.24
CA THR A 83 -24.88 -17.44 14.08
C THR A 83 -25.81 -17.20 15.25
N ILE A 84 -25.93 -15.94 15.66
CA ILE A 84 -26.91 -15.51 16.64
C ILE A 84 -28.03 -14.70 15.99
N GLU A 85 -29.25 -14.89 16.48
CA GLU A 85 -30.39 -14.08 16.11
C GLU A 85 -30.42 -12.78 16.92
N LEU A 86 -30.35 -11.67 16.19
CA LEU A 86 -30.33 -10.31 16.72
C LEU A 86 -31.48 -9.49 16.15
N ASP A 87 -32.06 -8.64 16.99
CA ASP A 87 -32.95 -7.55 16.53
C ASP A 87 -32.16 -6.53 15.71
N ASP A 88 -32.83 -5.87 14.76
CA ASP A 88 -32.22 -4.86 13.89
C ASP A 88 -31.49 -3.77 14.66
N LYS A 89 -32.02 -3.32 15.80
CA LYS A 89 -31.38 -2.33 16.67
C LYS A 89 -29.98 -2.70 17.15
N HIS A 90 -29.59 -3.98 17.16
CA HIS A 90 -28.26 -4.42 17.62
C HIS A 90 -27.23 -4.55 16.48
N LEU A 91 -27.61 -4.25 15.22
CA LEU A 91 -26.71 -4.39 14.07
C LEU A 91 -25.38 -3.66 14.26
N ILE A 92 -25.44 -2.40 14.70
CA ILE A 92 -24.24 -1.55 14.86
C ILE A 92 -23.33 -2.12 15.95
N GLY A 93 -23.90 -2.50 17.10
CA GLY A 93 -23.15 -3.16 18.17
C GLY A 93 -22.48 -4.46 17.71
N ALA A 94 -23.16 -5.24 16.86
CA ALA A 94 -22.61 -6.48 16.31
C ALA A 94 -21.47 -6.22 15.30
N LEU A 95 -21.65 -5.25 14.39
CA LEU A 95 -20.58 -4.81 13.46
C LEU A 95 -19.36 -4.29 14.23
N LEU A 96 -19.59 -3.54 15.31
CA LEU A 96 -18.52 -3.03 16.16
C LEU A 96 -17.77 -4.17 16.87
N ILE A 97 -18.48 -5.18 17.40
CA ILE A 97 -17.84 -6.37 17.99
C ILE A 97 -17.00 -7.11 16.95
N LEU A 98 -17.54 -7.31 15.73
CA LEU A 98 -16.78 -7.94 14.64
C LEU A 98 -15.51 -7.14 14.30
N GLN A 99 -15.61 -5.82 14.25
CA GLN A 99 -14.45 -4.94 14.06
C GLN A 99 -13.41 -5.12 15.17
N GLU A 100 -13.82 -5.24 16.44
CA GLU A 100 -12.92 -5.46 17.57
C GLU A 100 -12.27 -6.85 17.59
N LEU A 101 -12.91 -7.82 16.94
CA LEU A 101 -12.40 -9.19 16.82
C LEU A 101 -11.45 -9.36 15.61
N GLY A 102 -11.27 -8.33 14.79
CA GLY A 102 -10.46 -8.43 13.56
C GLY A 102 -11.21 -9.01 12.37
N GLU A 103 -12.53 -9.17 12.46
CA GLU A 103 -13.36 -9.80 11.42
C GLU A 103 -13.75 -8.80 10.32
N TYR A 104 -12.75 -8.11 9.74
CA TYR A 104 -12.97 -6.96 8.88
C TYR A 104 -13.72 -7.31 7.59
N GLU A 105 -13.37 -8.42 6.95
CA GLU A 105 -14.09 -8.89 5.74
C GLU A 105 -15.57 -9.16 6.04
N LEU A 106 -15.87 -9.68 7.23
CA LEU A 106 -17.23 -9.96 7.65
C LEU A 106 -18.01 -8.68 7.93
N VAL A 107 -17.36 -7.68 8.54
CA VAL A 107 -17.91 -6.32 8.67
C VAL A 107 -18.28 -5.76 7.29
N LEU A 108 -17.40 -5.91 6.29
CA LEU A 108 -17.67 -5.46 4.92
C LEU A 108 -18.84 -6.23 4.29
N LYS A 109 -18.86 -7.55 4.42
CA LYS A 109 -19.91 -8.44 3.88
C LYS A 109 -21.29 -8.09 4.43
N ILE A 110 -21.38 -7.80 5.73
CA ILE A 110 -22.65 -7.49 6.40
C ILE A 110 -23.02 -6.02 6.23
N GLY A 111 -22.06 -5.10 6.32
CA GLY A 111 -22.30 -3.66 6.34
C GLY A 111 -22.61 -3.06 4.96
N ARG A 112 -21.89 -3.47 3.90
CA ARG A 112 -22.02 -2.87 2.56
C ARG A 112 -23.44 -2.90 1.98
N PRO A 113 -24.23 -3.99 2.12
CA PRO A 113 -25.61 -4.03 1.62
C PRO A 113 -26.51 -2.88 2.12
N TYR A 114 -26.24 -2.33 3.32
CA TYR A 114 -26.99 -1.20 3.88
C TYR A 114 -26.65 0.15 3.24
N LEU A 115 -25.53 0.23 2.52
CA LEU A 115 -25.08 1.43 1.81
C LEU A 115 -25.37 1.35 0.29
N SER A 116 -25.23 0.17 -0.31
CA SER A 116 -25.28 -0.01 -1.77
C SER A 116 -26.67 0.14 -2.40
N SER A 117 -27.75 -0.19 -1.67
CA SER A 117 -29.12 -0.16 -2.21
C SER A 117 -29.84 1.19 -2.08
N GLY A 118 -29.06 2.26 -1.85
CA GLY A 118 -29.56 3.51 -1.30
C GLY A 118 -29.87 3.34 0.19
N THR A 119 -29.65 4.38 0.98
CA THR A 119 -29.84 4.36 2.44
C THR A 119 -31.30 4.18 2.89
N ALA A 120 -32.18 3.72 2.01
CA ALA A 120 -33.60 3.47 2.23
C ALA A 120 -33.83 2.52 3.43
N SER A 121 -33.08 1.42 3.52
CA SER A 121 -33.23 0.49 4.64
C SER A 121 -32.91 1.12 6.00
N ILE A 122 -31.98 2.07 6.03
CA ILE A 122 -31.59 2.82 7.21
C ILE A 122 -32.63 3.90 7.55
N ARG A 123 -33.22 4.54 6.53
CA ARG A 123 -34.24 5.59 6.66
C ARG A 123 -35.54 5.10 7.32
N ASP A 124 -35.82 3.80 7.27
CA ASP A 124 -36.99 3.19 7.92
C ASP A 124 -36.92 3.25 9.46
N GLY A 125 -35.80 3.66 10.06
CA GLY A 125 -35.65 3.88 11.50
C GLY A 125 -35.52 2.60 12.34
N ARG A 126 -35.51 1.42 11.72
CA ARG A 126 -35.37 0.11 12.40
C ARG A 126 -34.06 -0.05 13.17
N PHE A 127 -33.04 0.75 12.83
CA PHE A 127 -31.71 0.75 13.45
C PHE A 127 -31.50 1.89 14.46
N GLY A 128 -32.56 2.64 14.79
CA GLY A 128 -32.47 3.87 15.59
C GLY A 128 -32.59 5.14 14.73
N ASP A 129 -32.02 6.26 15.20
CA ASP A 129 -31.98 7.50 14.41
C ASP A 129 -31.21 7.24 13.10
N PRO A 130 -31.83 7.43 11.92
CA PRO A 130 -31.22 7.08 10.65
C PRO A 130 -29.88 7.76 10.37
N ARG A 131 -29.66 8.99 10.87
CA ARG A 131 -28.40 9.72 10.66
C ARG A 131 -27.30 9.15 11.54
N ILE A 132 -27.62 8.84 12.79
CA ILE A 132 -26.68 8.20 13.72
C ILE A 132 -26.32 6.81 13.20
N ALA A 133 -27.33 6.01 12.83
CA ALA A 133 -27.12 4.66 12.32
C ALA A 133 -26.28 4.65 11.03
N LEU A 134 -26.56 5.54 10.08
CA LEU A 134 -25.74 5.69 8.88
C LEU A 134 -24.29 6.05 9.23
N SER A 135 -24.10 7.03 10.12
CA SER A 135 -22.79 7.49 10.54
C SER A 135 -21.97 6.36 11.18
N ASP A 136 -22.56 5.59 12.08
CA ASP A 136 -21.85 4.48 12.73
C ASP A 136 -21.57 3.33 11.76
N ILE A 137 -22.49 2.96 10.87
CA ILE A 137 -22.24 1.94 9.84
C ILE A 137 -21.10 2.36 8.91
N VAL A 138 -21.11 3.61 8.44
CA VAL A 138 -20.05 4.17 7.60
C VAL A 138 -18.71 4.15 8.33
N LEU A 139 -18.70 4.53 9.61
CA LEU A 139 -17.50 4.48 10.44
C LEU A 139 -16.96 3.06 10.55
N THR A 140 -17.79 2.08 10.90
CA THR A 140 -17.35 0.69 11.08
C THR A 140 -16.81 0.09 9.79
N ILE A 141 -17.45 0.36 8.64
CA ILE A 141 -16.97 -0.11 7.33
C ILE A 141 -15.64 0.57 6.97
N ALA A 142 -15.50 1.89 7.20
CA ALA A 142 -14.27 2.60 6.90
C ALA A 142 -13.10 2.13 7.79
N LEU A 143 -13.37 1.84 9.07
CA LEU A 143 -12.37 1.26 9.98
C LEU A 143 -12.01 -0.18 9.58
N ALA A 144 -12.97 -0.98 9.11
CA ALA A 144 -12.69 -2.31 8.57
C ALA A 144 -11.75 -2.23 7.36
N CYS A 145 -12.03 -1.33 6.41
CA CYS A 145 -11.15 -1.07 5.27
C CYS A 145 -9.75 -0.63 5.70
N LEU A 146 -9.66 0.26 6.70
CA LEU A 146 -8.39 0.75 7.23
C LEU A 146 -7.54 -0.39 7.81
N GLU A 147 -8.10 -1.19 8.71
CA GLU A 147 -7.35 -2.25 9.38
C GLU A 147 -7.07 -3.43 8.42
N LEU A 148 -8.01 -3.78 7.53
CA LEU A 148 -7.79 -4.79 6.49
C LEU A 148 -6.63 -4.39 5.57
N GLY A 149 -6.58 -3.12 5.13
CA GLY A 149 -5.48 -2.61 4.33
C GLY A 149 -4.13 -2.69 5.06
N ARG A 150 -4.11 -2.47 6.38
CA ARG A 150 -2.90 -2.63 7.20
C ARG A 150 -2.46 -4.08 7.35
N GLU A 151 -3.39 -5.02 7.50
CA GLU A 151 -3.09 -6.45 7.54
C GLU A 151 -2.51 -6.93 6.21
N GLN A 152 -3.14 -6.57 5.09
CA GLN A 152 -2.65 -6.90 3.75
C GLN A 152 -1.27 -6.29 3.48
N TRP A 153 -1.04 -5.05 3.94
CA TRP A 153 0.28 -4.42 3.86
C TRP A 153 1.31 -5.23 4.64
N GLN A 154 1.03 -5.63 5.89
CA GLN A 154 1.95 -6.46 6.68
C GLN A 154 2.25 -7.81 6.03
N GLN A 155 1.30 -8.35 5.25
CA GLN A 155 1.46 -9.59 4.49
C GLN A 155 2.20 -9.41 3.15
N GLY A 156 2.52 -8.18 2.76
CA GLY A 156 3.21 -7.86 1.50
C GLY A 156 2.31 -7.83 0.26
N GLN A 157 0.99 -7.77 0.44
CA GLN A 157 -0.01 -7.62 -0.63
C GLN A 157 -0.36 -6.13 -0.78
N TYR A 158 0.51 -5.35 -1.42
CA TYR A 158 0.42 -3.89 -1.39
C TYR A 158 -0.67 -3.33 -2.31
N GLU A 159 -0.96 -3.97 -3.45
CA GLU A 159 -2.07 -3.58 -4.32
C GLU A 159 -3.41 -3.82 -3.62
N SER A 160 -3.62 -5.02 -3.06
CA SER A 160 -4.83 -5.34 -2.29
C SER A 160 -5.01 -4.42 -1.09
N ALA A 161 -3.92 -4.13 -0.37
CA ALA A 161 -3.93 -3.16 0.72
C ALA A 161 -4.40 -1.78 0.25
N ALA A 162 -3.92 -1.32 -0.91
CA ALA A 162 -4.31 -0.04 -1.47
C ALA A 162 -5.80 -0.03 -1.88
N GLU A 163 -6.31 -1.09 -2.51
CA GLU A 163 -7.72 -1.21 -2.87
C GLU A 163 -8.64 -1.16 -1.64
N ALA A 164 -8.26 -1.84 -0.56
CA ALA A 164 -9.01 -1.81 0.70
C ALA A 164 -9.06 -0.38 1.28
N LEU A 165 -7.90 0.29 1.36
CA LEU A 165 -7.79 1.67 1.84
C LEU A 165 -8.55 2.66 0.95
N GLU A 166 -8.40 2.58 -0.37
CA GLU A 166 -9.12 3.42 -1.35
C GLU A 166 -10.63 3.25 -1.22
N THR A 167 -11.11 2.02 -1.05
CA THR A 167 -12.53 1.75 -0.82
C THR A 167 -13.06 2.46 0.44
N GLY A 168 -12.30 2.42 1.53
CA GLY A 168 -12.65 3.13 2.77
C GLY A 168 -12.62 4.65 2.58
N GLN A 169 -11.62 5.16 1.86
CA GLN A 169 -11.48 6.59 1.57
C GLN A 169 -12.61 7.14 0.72
N GLU A 170 -12.96 6.45 -0.36
CA GLU A 170 -14.05 6.82 -1.27
C GLU A 170 -15.38 6.84 -0.54
N LEU A 171 -15.63 5.86 0.34
CA LEU A 171 -16.83 5.83 1.16
C LEU A 171 -16.92 7.08 2.06
N LEU A 172 -15.85 7.39 2.80
CA LEU A 172 -15.84 8.57 3.67
C LEU A 172 -15.99 9.88 2.89
N LEU A 173 -15.41 9.95 1.69
CA LEU A 173 -15.54 11.11 0.80
C LEU A 173 -16.98 11.27 0.28
N ARG A 174 -17.59 10.17 -0.16
CA ARG A 174 -18.96 10.15 -0.71
C ARG A 174 -19.99 10.59 0.33
N GLU A 175 -19.86 10.12 1.56
CA GLU A 175 -20.79 10.46 2.64
C GLU A 175 -20.43 11.79 3.34
N GLY A 176 -19.23 12.33 3.11
CA GLY A 176 -18.76 13.57 3.72
C GLY A 176 -18.51 13.47 5.23
N LEU A 177 -18.16 12.28 5.72
CA LEU A 177 -18.01 11.97 7.15
C LEU A 177 -16.55 11.71 7.54
N PHE A 178 -16.25 11.86 8.84
CA PHE A 178 -15.00 11.46 9.50
C PHE A 178 -13.70 11.87 8.80
N ALA A 179 -13.52 13.19 8.57
CA ALA A 179 -12.32 13.74 7.94
C ALA A 179 -11.00 13.29 8.62
N GLY A 180 -11.01 13.06 9.94
CA GLY A 180 -9.85 12.53 10.67
C GLY A 180 -9.47 11.11 10.23
N VAL A 181 -10.44 10.19 10.16
CA VAL A 181 -10.23 8.81 9.68
C VAL A 181 -9.82 8.82 8.21
N ARG A 182 -10.41 9.69 7.39
CA ARG A 182 -10.00 9.87 5.99
C ARG A 182 -8.54 10.32 5.87
N GLY A 183 -8.08 11.19 6.78
CA GLY A 183 -6.69 11.62 6.86
C GLY A 183 -5.74 10.49 7.28
N GLU A 184 -6.17 9.61 8.17
CA GLU A 184 -5.43 8.41 8.58
C GLU A 184 -5.25 7.46 7.37
N ILE A 185 -6.34 7.11 6.68
CA ILE A 185 -6.30 6.28 5.46
C ILE A 185 -5.41 6.91 4.39
N GLN A 186 -5.55 8.22 4.15
CA GLN A 186 -4.73 8.93 3.18
C GLN A 186 -3.23 8.87 3.53
N SER A 187 -2.88 9.01 4.81
CA SER A 187 -1.48 8.90 5.24
C SER A 187 -0.93 7.50 5.01
N ASP A 188 -1.74 6.46 5.21
CA ASP A 188 -1.30 5.08 4.98
C ASP A 188 -1.15 4.80 3.48
N LEU A 189 -2.06 5.28 2.63
CA LEU A 189 -1.94 5.21 1.17
C LEU A 189 -0.65 5.88 0.65
N TYR A 190 -0.28 7.04 1.19
CA TYR A 190 0.96 7.71 0.80
C TYR A 190 2.21 6.90 1.17
N LYS A 191 2.25 6.34 2.37
CA LYS A 191 3.39 5.51 2.83
C LYS A 191 3.45 4.16 2.12
N LEU A 192 2.31 3.61 1.71
CA LEU A 192 2.18 2.35 0.97
C LEU A 192 2.64 2.51 -0.49
N ARG A 193 2.48 3.70 -1.07
CA ARG A 193 2.72 3.99 -2.50
C ARG A 193 4.04 3.44 -3.07
N PRO A 194 5.23 3.59 -2.42
CA PRO A 194 6.48 3.07 -2.97
C PRO A 194 6.45 1.54 -3.14
N TYR A 195 5.85 0.82 -2.18
CA TYR A 195 5.74 -0.63 -2.22
C TYR A 195 4.78 -1.09 -3.31
N ARG A 196 3.62 -0.43 -3.41
CA ARG A 196 2.63 -0.66 -4.48
C ARG A 196 3.23 -0.46 -5.87
N ILE A 197 4.03 0.60 -6.06
CA ILE A 197 4.74 0.84 -7.33
C ILE A 197 5.65 -0.36 -7.68
N LEU A 198 6.42 -0.86 -6.72
CA LEU A 198 7.33 -1.98 -6.97
C LEU A 198 6.58 -3.27 -7.29
N GLU A 199 5.49 -3.56 -6.58
CA GLU A 199 4.66 -4.74 -6.84
C GLU A 199 4.03 -4.68 -8.24
N LEU A 200 3.40 -3.56 -8.61
CA LEU A 200 2.79 -3.39 -9.92
C LEU A 200 3.81 -3.48 -11.07
N LEU A 201 5.03 -2.96 -10.86
CA LEU A 201 6.10 -3.05 -11.86
C LEU A 201 6.86 -4.38 -11.82
N ALA A 202 6.58 -5.26 -10.84
CA ALA A 202 7.09 -6.63 -10.83
C ALA A 202 6.23 -7.58 -11.66
N MET A 203 5.02 -7.16 -12.03
CA MET A 203 4.11 -7.92 -12.89
C MET A 203 4.73 -8.16 -14.27
N SER A 204 4.27 -9.22 -14.92
CA SER A 204 4.77 -9.63 -16.23
C SER A 204 4.44 -8.60 -17.32
N ASP A 205 5.17 -8.63 -18.44
CA ASP A 205 4.90 -7.72 -19.57
C ASP A 205 3.51 -7.94 -20.20
N ASP A 206 2.90 -9.10 -19.97
CA ASP A 206 1.53 -9.42 -20.41
C ASP A 206 0.46 -8.68 -19.57
N GLU A 207 0.81 -8.22 -18.37
CA GLU A 207 -0.06 -7.49 -17.43
C GLU A 207 0.07 -5.96 -17.62
N GLU A 208 -0.17 -5.51 -18.86
CA GLU A 208 0.10 -4.13 -19.27
C GLU A 208 -0.66 -3.09 -18.42
N SER A 209 -1.88 -3.39 -17.98
CA SER A 209 -2.69 -2.48 -17.15
C SER A 209 -2.02 -2.17 -15.81
N ASP A 210 -1.52 -3.19 -15.12
CA ASP A 210 -0.93 -3.07 -13.79
C ASP A 210 0.41 -2.33 -13.86
N ARG A 211 1.24 -2.70 -14.84
CA ARG A 211 2.49 -1.97 -15.11
C ARG A 211 2.23 -0.50 -15.43
N GLN A 212 1.23 -0.19 -16.27
CA GLN A 212 0.86 1.18 -16.59
C GLN A 212 0.40 1.96 -15.35
N GLN A 213 -0.32 1.31 -14.44
CA GLN A 213 -0.71 1.90 -13.15
C GLN A 213 0.52 2.18 -12.28
N GLY A 214 1.45 1.23 -12.16
CA GLY A 214 2.71 1.40 -11.43
C GLY A 214 3.54 2.57 -11.97
N LEU A 215 3.67 2.69 -13.29
CA LEU A 215 4.35 3.81 -13.94
C LEU A 215 3.65 5.15 -13.69
N ARG A 216 2.31 5.17 -13.67
CA ARG A 216 1.54 6.39 -13.39
C ARG A 216 1.77 6.86 -11.96
N LEU A 217 1.66 5.95 -10.98
CA LEU A 217 1.92 6.24 -9.56
C LEU A 217 3.34 6.76 -9.34
N LEU A 218 4.33 6.15 -9.99
CA LEU A 218 5.72 6.58 -9.96
C LEU A 218 5.89 8.01 -10.52
N LYS A 219 5.28 8.31 -11.66
CA LYS A 219 5.34 9.64 -12.29
C LYS A 219 4.69 10.71 -11.41
N ASP A 220 3.57 10.39 -10.77
CA ASP A 220 2.91 11.32 -9.86
C ASP A 220 3.77 11.57 -8.60
N MET A 221 4.37 10.52 -8.05
CA MET A 221 5.32 10.65 -6.94
C MET A 221 6.54 11.51 -7.32
N LEU A 222 7.13 11.32 -8.50
CA LEU A 222 8.23 12.16 -9.01
C LEU A 222 7.80 13.62 -9.22
N ARG A 223 6.59 13.87 -9.71
CA ARG A 223 6.04 15.23 -9.86
C ARG A 223 5.89 15.93 -8.52
N GLU A 224 5.33 15.26 -7.52
CA GLU A 224 5.14 15.80 -6.17
C GLU A 224 6.49 16.14 -5.49
N ARG A 225 7.53 15.33 -5.74
CA ARG A 225 8.89 15.58 -5.25
C ARG A 225 9.65 16.64 -6.04
N GLY A 226 9.22 16.93 -7.28
CA GLY A 226 9.92 17.81 -8.20
C GLY A 226 11.11 17.16 -8.92
N GLY A 227 11.15 15.82 -8.99
CA GLY A 227 12.22 15.05 -9.63
C GLY A 227 12.85 13.99 -8.72
N ILE A 228 13.83 13.28 -9.27
CA ILE A 228 14.52 12.16 -8.58
C ILE A 228 15.27 12.63 -7.32
N ASP A 229 16.03 13.71 -7.45
CA ASP A 229 16.75 14.40 -6.37
C ASP A 229 15.99 15.65 -5.88
N GLY A 230 14.68 15.70 -6.12
CA GLY A 230 13.81 16.78 -5.69
C GLY A 230 13.57 16.81 -4.17
N THR A 231 13.27 17.99 -3.65
CA THR A 231 13.04 18.26 -2.21
C THR A 231 11.56 18.43 -1.85
N GLY A 232 10.66 18.18 -2.80
CA GLY A 232 9.21 18.22 -2.58
C GLY A 232 8.74 17.08 -1.66
N ASN A 233 7.49 17.19 -1.20
CA ASN A 233 6.91 16.25 -0.24
C ASN A 233 5.74 15.48 -0.86
N ASP A 234 6.01 14.23 -1.24
CA ASP A 234 5.06 13.22 -1.73
C ASP A 234 4.37 12.43 -0.60
N GLN A 235 4.60 12.81 0.66
CA GLN A 235 4.01 12.23 1.87
C GLN A 235 4.36 10.76 2.13
N SER A 236 5.19 10.12 1.30
CA SER A 236 5.63 8.73 1.48
C SER A 236 6.49 8.54 2.73
N GLY A 237 7.08 9.63 3.24
CA GLY A 237 8.02 9.60 4.36
C GLY A 237 9.45 9.25 3.95
N LEU A 238 9.71 9.02 2.66
CA LEU A 238 11.06 8.76 2.17
C LEU A 238 11.90 10.04 2.15
N SER A 239 13.06 9.97 2.83
CA SER A 239 14.12 10.98 2.72
C SER A 239 14.67 11.04 1.29
N ILE A 240 15.52 12.03 0.98
CA ILE A 240 16.17 12.09 -0.34
C ILE A 240 17.01 10.83 -0.56
N ASP A 241 17.78 10.42 0.45
CA ASP A 241 18.65 9.24 0.35
C ASP A 241 17.85 7.94 0.22
N ASP A 242 16.76 7.79 0.97
CA ASP A 242 15.91 6.59 0.87
C ASP A 242 15.12 6.56 -0.44
N PHE A 243 14.73 7.72 -0.97
CA PHE A 243 14.11 7.79 -2.29
C PHE A 243 15.11 7.44 -3.41
N LEU A 244 16.38 7.82 -3.30
CA LEU A 244 17.42 7.38 -4.24
C LEU A 244 17.64 5.85 -4.18
N ARG A 245 17.59 5.25 -2.98
CA ARG A 245 17.61 3.78 -2.82
C ARG A 245 16.38 3.12 -3.45
N PHE A 246 15.20 3.73 -3.27
CA PHE A 246 13.98 3.29 -3.95
C PHE A 246 14.14 3.34 -5.48
N ILE A 247 14.66 4.43 -6.04
CA ILE A 247 14.95 4.53 -7.49
C ILE A 247 15.97 3.48 -7.93
N GLN A 248 17.00 3.19 -7.11
CA GLN A 248 17.97 2.14 -7.41
C GLN A 248 17.31 0.76 -7.48
N GLN A 249 16.45 0.42 -6.52
CA GLN A 249 15.71 -0.83 -6.51
C GLN A 249 14.73 -0.93 -7.68
N LEU A 250 13.98 0.16 -7.93
CA LEU A 250 12.99 0.29 -9.00
C LEU A 250 13.56 -0.06 -10.38
N ARG A 251 14.84 0.26 -10.65
CA ARG A 251 15.50 -0.08 -11.92
C ARG A 251 15.56 -1.59 -12.19
N GLY A 252 15.45 -2.44 -11.17
CA GLY A 252 15.35 -3.89 -11.37
C GLY A 252 13.99 -4.36 -11.89
N TYR A 253 12.96 -3.54 -11.75
CA TYR A 253 11.57 -3.85 -12.13
C TYR A 253 11.13 -3.18 -13.43
N LEU A 254 11.85 -2.13 -13.86
CA LEU A 254 11.58 -1.42 -15.11
C LEU A 254 12.29 -2.08 -16.30
N THR A 255 11.60 -2.18 -17.42
CA THR A 255 12.22 -2.58 -18.70
C THR A 255 13.21 -1.52 -19.18
N ALA A 256 14.13 -1.89 -20.08
CA ALA A 256 15.09 -0.94 -20.64
C ALA A 256 14.39 0.23 -21.38
N GLU A 257 13.23 -0.03 -21.99
CA GLU A 257 12.43 1.00 -22.65
C GLU A 257 11.78 1.95 -21.64
N GLU A 258 11.18 1.42 -20.58
CA GLU A 258 10.58 2.21 -19.51
C GLU A 258 11.62 3.08 -18.78
N GLN A 259 12.80 2.52 -18.46
CA GLN A 259 13.90 3.28 -17.85
C GLN A 259 14.35 4.42 -18.74
N GLN A 260 14.52 4.17 -20.06
CA GLN A 260 14.87 5.25 -20.97
C GLN A 260 13.79 6.33 -20.96
N ALA A 261 12.52 5.97 -21.20
CA ALA A 261 11.44 6.94 -21.30
C ALA A 261 11.31 7.78 -20.03
N LEU A 262 11.35 7.14 -18.85
CA LEU A 262 11.24 7.78 -17.56
C LEU A 262 12.40 8.74 -17.29
N PHE A 263 13.64 8.25 -17.38
CA PHE A 263 14.80 9.06 -17.00
C PHE A 263 15.09 10.16 -18.02
N GLU A 264 14.82 9.93 -19.31
CA GLU A 264 14.90 11.00 -20.30
C GLU A 264 13.87 12.10 -20.03
N GLU A 265 12.64 11.77 -19.63
CA GLU A 265 11.63 12.75 -19.22
C GLU A 265 12.11 13.55 -17.98
N GLU A 266 12.60 12.85 -16.95
CA GLU A 266 13.09 13.46 -15.71
C GLU A 266 14.35 14.31 -15.91
N SER A 267 15.23 13.94 -16.85
CA SER A 267 16.45 14.71 -17.20
C SER A 267 16.17 16.10 -17.81
N ARG A 268 14.91 16.37 -18.20
CA ARG A 268 14.49 17.71 -18.63
C ARG A 268 14.39 18.69 -17.46
N ARG A 269 14.27 18.19 -16.23
CA ARG A 269 14.37 18.98 -15.00
C ARG A 269 15.84 19.26 -14.70
N PRO A 270 16.17 20.31 -13.92
CA PRO A 270 17.55 20.61 -13.55
C PRO A 270 18.08 19.62 -12.51
N SER A 271 18.32 18.37 -12.94
CA SER A 271 18.75 17.25 -12.10
C SER A 271 19.96 16.55 -12.73
N ALA A 272 21.09 16.59 -12.03
CA ALA A 272 22.28 15.85 -12.46
C ALA A 272 22.05 14.34 -12.35
N VAL A 273 21.38 13.90 -11.28
CA VAL A 273 21.07 12.48 -11.05
C VAL A 273 20.19 11.92 -12.17
N ALA A 274 19.10 12.61 -12.53
CA ALA A 274 18.23 12.19 -13.62
C ALA A 274 18.97 12.17 -14.97
N THR A 275 19.85 13.15 -15.21
CA THR A 275 20.66 13.20 -16.43
C THR A 275 21.60 12.00 -16.52
N TYR A 276 22.29 11.62 -15.44
CA TYR A 276 23.13 10.44 -15.41
C TYR A 276 22.34 9.14 -15.63
N LEU A 277 21.19 8.97 -14.96
CA LEU A 277 20.37 7.77 -15.15
C LEU A 277 19.85 7.65 -16.59
N ALA A 278 19.48 8.78 -17.22
CA ALA A 278 19.07 8.82 -18.62
C ALA A 278 20.22 8.44 -19.57
N VAL A 279 21.43 8.94 -19.31
CA VAL A 279 22.64 8.58 -20.06
C VAL A 279 22.90 7.08 -19.98
N TYR A 280 22.83 6.49 -18.78
CA TYR A 280 23.02 5.04 -18.63
C TYR A 280 21.95 4.22 -19.36
N ALA A 281 20.68 4.61 -19.27
CA ALA A 281 19.60 3.94 -19.99
C ALA A 281 19.80 4.02 -21.52
N LEU A 282 20.15 5.20 -22.04
CA LEU A 282 20.43 5.41 -23.46
C LEU A 282 21.66 4.63 -23.94
N LEU A 283 22.72 4.57 -23.14
CA LEU A 283 23.94 3.83 -23.48
C LEU A 283 23.67 2.33 -23.49
N ALA A 284 23.08 1.79 -22.42
CA ALA A 284 22.78 0.37 -22.32
C ALA A 284 21.89 -0.09 -23.47
N ARG A 285 20.78 0.60 -23.73
CA ARG A 285 19.85 0.26 -24.81
C ARG A 285 20.43 0.53 -26.19
N GLY A 286 21.13 1.66 -26.36
CA GLY A 286 21.80 2.03 -27.61
C GLY A 286 22.88 1.03 -28.03
N PHE A 287 23.60 0.48 -27.06
CA PHE A 287 24.60 -0.57 -27.31
C PHE A 287 23.94 -1.92 -27.58
N ALA A 288 23.04 -2.38 -26.70
CA ALA A 288 22.40 -3.69 -26.80
C ALA A 288 21.56 -3.86 -28.08
N ASP A 289 20.84 -2.81 -28.50
CA ASP A 289 19.95 -2.86 -29.66
C ASP A 289 20.63 -2.34 -30.95
N HIS A 290 21.94 -2.07 -30.91
CA HIS A 290 22.70 -1.49 -32.02
C HIS A 290 22.09 -0.18 -32.58
N GLN A 291 21.64 0.70 -31.68
CA GLN A 291 21.03 1.99 -32.02
C GLN A 291 22.01 3.16 -31.72
N PRO A 292 22.92 3.51 -32.65
CA PRO A 292 23.89 4.61 -32.44
C PRO A 292 23.23 5.99 -32.29
N GLY A 293 21.94 6.14 -32.64
CA GLY A 293 21.16 7.33 -32.34
C GLY A 293 20.99 7.58 -30.84
N LEU A 294 20.80 6.53 -30.03
CA LEU A 294 20.66 6.65 -28.57
C LEU A 294 21.99 7.03 -27.91
N ILE A 295 23.09 6.42 -28.36
CA ILE A 295 24.45 6.73 -27.88
C ILE A 295 24.82 8.19 -28.19
N ARG A 296 24.48 8.68 -29.39
CA ARG A 296 24.66 10.10 -29.74
C ARG A 296 23.88 11.03 -28.83
N ARG A 297 22.64 10.69 -28.46
CA ARG A 297 21.84 11.48 -27.50
C ARG A 297 22.47 11.48 -26.10
N ALA A 298 22.94 10.32 -25.61
CA ALA A 298 23.65 10.23 -24.35
C ALA A 298 24.89 11.13 -24.32
N LYS A 299 25.70 11.11 -25.39
CA LYS A 299 26.86 11.99 -25.56
C LYS A 299 26.48 13.47 -25.49
N LEU A 300 25.38 13.90 -26.12
CA LEU A 300 24.91 15.29 -26.04
C LEU A 300 24.49 15.70 -24.62
N MET A 301 23.90 14.78 -23.85
CA MET A 301 23.54 15.03 -22.45
C MET A 301 24.80 15.19 -21.57
N LEU A 302 25.80 14.32 -21.77
CA LEU A 302 27.09 14.39 -21.07
C LEU A 302 27.86 15.68 -21.38
N LEU A 303 27.81 16.20 -22.60
CA LEU A 303 28.44 17.49 -22.92
C LEU A 303 27.85 18.65 -22.09
N ARG A 304 26.54 18.62 -21.81
CA ARG A 304 25.90 19.62 -20.94
C ARG A 304 26.31 19.44 -19.49
N LEU A 305 26.34 18.20 -19.02
CA LEU A 305 26.68 17.85 -17.63
C LEU A 305 28.15 18.14 -17.31
N GLY A 306 29.04 17.91 -18.28
CA GLY A 306 30.48 18.14 -18.19
C GLY A 306 30.90 19.58 -17.93
N THR A 307 29.96 20.53 -18.02
CA THR A 307 30.20 21.91 -17.58
C THR A 307 30.34 22.06 -16.06
N ARG A 308 29.88 21.06 -15.28
CA ARG A 308 29.81 21.12 -13.82
C ARG A 308 30.46 19.92 -13.12
N GLN A 309 30.68 18.82 -13.83
CA GLN A 309 31.15 17.54 -13.29
C GLN A 309 32.17 16.93 -14.24
N ASP A 310 33.12 16.15 -13.71
CA ASP A 310 33.98 15.32 -14.53
C ASP A 310 33.14 14.16 -15.08
N VAL A 311 33.00 14.10 -16.40
CA VAL A 311 32.24 13.08 -17.13
C VAL A 311 33.02 12.54 -18.33
N HIS A 312 34.34 12.76 -18.33
CA HIS A 312 35.18 12.46 -19.48
C HIS A 312 35.25 10.96 -19.75
N LEU A 313 35.18 10.11 -18.72
CA LEU A 313 35.11 8.66 -18.90
C LEU A 313 33.85 8.25 -19.67
N GLU A 314 32.68 8.74 -19.27
CA GLU A 314 31.42 8.42 -19.95
C GLU A 314 31.37 8.99 -21.37
N GLN A 315 31.95 10.17 -21.59
CA GLN A 315 32.09 10.75 -22.92
C GLN A 315 33.01 9.90 -23.82
N ALA A 316 34.12 9.39 -23.27
CA ALA A 316 35.02 8.49 -23.97
C ALA A 316 34.32 7.16 -24.32
N VAL A 317 33.55 6.58 -23.39
CA VAL A 317 32.72 5.40 -23.65
C VAL A 317 31.72 5.66 -24.78
N CYS A 318 31.02 6.80 -24.76
CA CYS A 318 30.11 7.16 -25.86
C CYS A 318 30.84 7.26 -27.21
N ALA A 319 32.00 7.92 -27.24
CA ALA A 319 32.80 8.07 -28.46
C ALA A 319 33.27 6.71 -28.99
N LEU A 320 33.77 5.84 -28.09
CA LEU A 320 34.19 4.49 -28.42
C LEU A 320 33.05 3.66 -29.01
N SER A 321 31.88 3.66 -28.36
CA SER A 321 30.71 2.91 -28.85
C SER A 321 30.16 3.45 -30.19
N LEU A 322 30.55 4.66 -30.60
CA LEU A 322 30.25 5.24 -31.92
C LEU A 322 31.38 5.01 -32.95
N GLY A 323 32.44 4.28 -32.59
CA GLY A 323 33.61 4.04 -33.44
C GLY A 323 34.55 5.25 -33.57
N GLN A 324 34.47 6.22 -32.67
CA GLN A 324 35.24 7.46 -32.69
C GLN A 324 36.48 7.34 -31.79
N THR A 325 37.40 6.44 -32.14
CA THR A 325 38.55 6.06 -31.29
C THR A 325 39.46 7.25 -30.94
N GLU A 326 39.82 8.10 -31.92
CA GLU A 326 40.64 9.29 -31.67
C GLU A 326 39.99 10.29 -30.70
N GLU A 327 38.66 10.42 -30.77
CA GLU A 327 37.92 11.26 -29.83
C GLU A 327 37.85 10.62 -28.45
N ALA A 328 37.63 9.31 -28.38
CA ALA A 328 37.62 8.57 -27.13
C ALA A 328 38.95 8.73 -26.38
N SER A 329 40.09 8.51 -27.04
CA SER A 329 41.41 8.62 -26.40
C SER A 329 41.70 10.06 -25.94
N ARG A 330 41.37 11.07 -26.76
CA ARG A 330 41.56 12.49 -26.39
C ARG A 330 40.72 12.90 -25.19
N VAL A 331 39.46 12.48 -25.14
CA VAL A 331 38.57 12.82 -24.02
C VAL A 331 39.00 12.08 -22.76
N LEU A 332 39.45 10.82 -22.89
CA LEU A 332 39.95 10.01 -21.78
C LEU A 332 41.13 10.69 -21.06
N GLU A 333 42.03 11.35 -21.80
CA GLU A 333 43.15 12.11 -21.23
C GLU A 333 42.74 13.32 -20.37
N LEU A 334 41.50 13.81 -20.51
CA LEU A 334 40.96 14.93 -19.74
C LEU A 334 40.34 14.49 -18.40
N SER A 335 40.11 13.19 -18.21
CA SER A 335 39.57 12.66 -16.95
C SER A 335 40.58 12.80 -15.80
N GLN A 336 40.05 13.11 -14.61
CA GLN A 336 40.83 13.18 -13.37
C GLN A 336 40.79 11.86 -12.58
N GLU A 337 40.12 10.83 -13.09
CA GLU A 337 39.91 9.56 -12.39
C GLU A 337 41.11 8.61 -12.55
N TYR A 338 42.02 8.61 -11.56
CA TYR A 338 43.28 7.87 -11.66
C TYR A 338 43.11 6.34 -11.76
N GLU A 339 42.27 5.73 -10.94
CA GLU A 339 42.11 4.27 -10.89
C GLU A 339 41.56 3.69 -12.21
N PRO A 340 40.44 4.20 -12.77
CA PRO A 340 39.94 3.73 -14.07
C PRO A 340 40.96 3.95 -15.20
N LEU A 341 41.66 5.10 -15.21
CA LEU A 341 42.68 5.38 -16.23
C LEU A 341 43.87 4.43 -16.13
N ALA A 342 44.32 4.11 -14.92
CA ALA A 342 45.40 3.15 -14.70
C ALA A 342 44.98 1.75 -15.20
N PHE A 343 43.76 1.32 -14.86
CA PHE A 343 43.20 0.05 -15.31
C PHE A 343 43.12 -0.02 -16.84
N ILE A 344 42.60 1.02 -17.49
CA ILE A 344 42.50 1.07 -18.96
C ILE A 344 43.89 0.96 -19.59
N ARG A 345 44.87 1.74 -19.12
CA ARG A 345 46.24 1.75 -19.64
C ARG A 345 46.97 0.41 -19.47
N GLU A 346 46.74 -0.28 -18.36
CA GLU A 346 47.32 -1.60 -18.11
C GLU A 346 46.77 -2.64 -19.10
N ASN A 347 45.46 -2.60 -19.37
CA ASN A 347 44.80 -3.57 -20.24
C ASN A 347 44.91 -3.23 -21.73
N SER A 348 45.25 -2.00 -22.09
CA SER A 348 45.40 -1.55 -23.49
C SER A 348 46.85 -1.54 -24.00
N GLN A 349 47.80 -2.16 -23.28
CA GLN A 349 49.21 -2.16 -23.67
C GLN A 349 49.41 -2.86 -25.02
N GLY A 350 49.93 -2.11 -26.02
CA GLY A 350 50.22 -2.61 -27.36
C GLY A 350 49.08 -2.45 -28.38
N ALA A 351 47.91 -1.97 -27.96
CA ALA A 351 46.85 -1.56 -28.88
C ALA A 351 47.21 -0.22 -29.56
N PRO A 352 46.98 -0.06 -30.87
CA PRO A 352 47.36 1.15 -31.61
C PRO A 352 46.62 2.42 -31.15
N ASP A 353 45.50 2.26 -30.45
CA ASP A 353 44.57 3.29 -30.02
C ASP A 353 44.41 3.38 -28.49
N LEU A 354 45.16 2.58 -27.71
CA LEU A 354 45.15 2.54 -26.23
C LEU A 354 43.75 2.36 -25.61
N LEU A 355 42.88 1.66 -26.34
CA LEU A 355 41.54 1.27 -25.90
C LEU A 355 41.52 -0.27 -25.73
N PRO A 356 40.93 -0.82 -24.65
CA PRO A 356 40.92 -2.25 -24.37
C PRO A 356 40.02 -3.05 -25.33
#